data_AF-A0A1U7AEA9-F1
#
_entry.id   AF-A0A1U7AEA9-F1
#
_cell.length_a   1.000
_cell.length_b   1.000
_cell.length_c   1.000
_cell.angle_alpha   90.00
_cell.angle_beta   90.00
_cell.angle_gamma   90.00
#
_symmetry.space_group_name_H-M   'P 1'
#
loop_
_entity.id
_entity.type
_entity.pdbx_description
1 polymer ?
#
loop_
_entity_poly.entity_id
_entity_poly.type
_entity_poly.pdbx_seq_one_letter_code
_entity_poly.pdbx_strand_id
1 'polypeptide(L)'
;METDGIFVAIGHKPNTDFLKGKIDMDDKGYINVEPGTTRTNLPGVFACGDVQDFTYRQAITAAGTGCMAAMDCERFLEGNAFIDWSM
;
A
#
# COMPACT_ATOMS: atom_id res chain seq x y z
N MET A 1 33.59 22.31 1.19
CA MET A 1 33.06 22.02 2.54
C MET A 1 33.60 20.66 2.93
N GLU A 2 34.33 20.58 4.03
CA GLU A 2 34.83 19.33 4.59
C GLU A 2 33.83 18.83 5.64
N THR A 3 33.49 17.53 5.64
CA THR A 3 32.53 16.91 6.57
C THR A 3 32.73 15.38 6.64
N ASP A 4 32.37 14.77 7.77
CA ASP A 4 32.42 13.32 8.00
C ASP A 4 31.19 12.58 7.44
N GLY A 5 30.11 13.30 7.10
CA GLY A 5 28.88 12.70 6.61
C GLY A 5 27.89 13.69 6.00
N ILE A 6 27.05 13.17 5.11
CA ILE A 6 25.96 13.90 4.44
C ILE A 6 24.72 13.01 4.44
N PHE A 7 23.59 13.56 4.88
CA PHE A 7 22.28 12.93 4.80
C PHE A 7 21.41 13.70 3.81
N VAL A 8 20.84 12.99 2.83
CA VAL A 8 20.00 13.59 1.79
C VAL A 8 18.54 13.34 2.13
N ALA A 9 17.83 14.41 2.50
CA ALA A 9 16.43 14.37 2.92
C ALA A 9 15.50 15.09 1.93
N ILE A 10 15.53 14.68 0.65
CA ILE A 10 14.75 15.29 -0.44
C ILE A 10 13.34 14.69 -0.60
N GLY A 11 12.94 13.81 0.30
CA GLY A 11 11.68 13.07 0.23
C GLY A 11 11.82 11.72 -0.48
N HIS A 12 10.69 11.03 -0.63
CA HIS A 12 10.59 9.71 -1.24
C HIS A 12 9.53 9.75 -2.34
N LYS A 13 9.75 8.99 -3.41
CA LYS A 13 8.78 8.77 -4.48
C LYS A 13 8.26 7.33 -4.37
N PRO A 14 6.97 7.10 -4.08
CA PRO A 14 6.41 5.75 -4.06
C PRO A 14 6.43 5.16 -5.48
N ASN A 15 6.65 3.84 -5.59
CA ASN A 15 6.71 3.14 -6.87
C ASN A 15 5.29 2.81 -7.39
N THR A 16 4.51 3.84 -7.68
CA THR A 16 3.06 3.74 -7.99
C THR A 16 2.70 4.37 -9.35
N ASP A 17 3.69 4.87 -10.10
CA ASP A 17 3.46 5.55 -11.39
C ASP A 17 2.65 4.70 -12.38
N PHE A 18 2.83 3.37 -12.35
CA PHE A 18 2.12 2.42 -13.22
C PHE A 18 0.62 2.26 -12.89
N LEU A 19 0.17 2.75 -11.72
CA LEU A 19 -1.20 2.68 -11.24
C LEU A 19 -1.96 4.01 -11.37
N LYS A 20 -1.32 5.06 -11.90
CA LYS A 20 -1.91 6.40 -12.01
C LYS A 20 -3.25 6.37 -12.74
N GLY A 21 -4.26 6.98 -12.13
CA GLY A 21 -5.63 7.04 -12.65
C GLY A 21 -6.40 5.71 -12.61
N LYS A 22 -5.86 4.69 -11.95
CA LYS A 22 -6.51 3.39 -11.74
C LYS A 22 -6.93 3.16 -10.29
N ILE A 23 -6.15 3.67 -9.35
CA ILE A 23 -6.37 3.56 -7.91
C ILE A 23 -6.28 4.96 -7.29
N ASP A 24 -7.02 5.20 -6.22
CA ASP A 24 -6.99 6.49 -5.54
C ASP A 24 -5.64 6.68 -4.84
N MET A 25 -5.04 7.84 -5.07
CA MET A 25 -3.75 8.24 -4.52
C MET A 25 -3.82 9.66 -3.95
N ASP A 26 -2.90 9.99 -3.05
CA ASP A 26 -2.66 11.38 -2.67
C ASP A 26 -1.89 12.14 -3.78
N ASP A 27 -1.76 13.45 -3.60
CA ASP A 27 -1.05 14.33 -4.55
C ASP A 27 0.45 13.98 -4.70
N LYS A 28 1.00 13.16 -3.81
CA LYS A 28 2.38 12.70 -3.81
C LYS A 28 2.54 11.29 -4.40
N GLY A 29 1.43 10.65 -4.79
CA GLY A 29 1.38 9.32 -5.39
C GLY A 29 1.34 8.16 -4.40
N TYR A 30 1.13 8.40 -3.10
CA TYR A 30 0.89 7.31 -2.15
C TYR A 30 -0.52 6.76 -2.32
N ILE A 31 -0.69 5.44 -2.23
CA ILE A 31 -1.99 4.80 -2.36
C ILE A 31 -2.83 5.10 -1.13
N ASN A 32 -4.07 5.57 -1.34
CA ASN A 32 -5.02 5.78 -0.25
C ASN A 32 -5.62 4.43 0.17
N VAL A 33 -5.66 4.21 1.49
CA VAL A 33 -6.34 3.07 2.10
C VAL A 33 -7.37 3.55 3.12
N GLU A 34 -8.40 2.73 3.37
CA GLU A 34 -9.33 2.97 4.48
C GLU A 34 -8.54 2.94 5.82
N PRO A 35 -8.63 4.00 6.66
CA PRO A 35 -7.84 4.11 7.88
C PRO A 35 -7.98 2.88 8.79
N GLY A 36 -6.83 2.32 9.19
CA GLY A 36 -6.78 1.13 10.05
C GLY A 36 -6.91 -0.21 9.30
N THR A 37 -6.96 -0.19 7.97
CA THR A 37 -7.03 -1.39 7.12
C THR A 37 -5.98 -1.31 5.99
N THR A 38 -5.99 -2.28 5.08
CA THR A 38 -5.19 -2.23 3.84
C THR A 38 -6.02 -2.05 2.57
N ARG A 39 -7.32 -1.82 2.73
CA ARG A 39 -8.30 -1.78 1.63
C ARG A 39 -8.20 -0.48 0.87
N THR A 40 -8.13 -0.60 -0.45
CA THR A 40 -8.11 0.55 -1.37
C THR A 40 -9.53 0.87 -1.83
N ASN A 41 -9.70 1.84 -2.74
CA ASN A 41 -11.00 2.14 -3.34
C ASN A 41 -11.51 1.02 -4.28
N LEU A 42 -10.64 0.11 -4.72
CA LEU A 42 -11.01 -1.02 -5.57
C LEU A 42 -11.16 -2.31 -4.74
N PRO A 43 -12.34 -2.95 -4.74
CA PRO A 43 -12.53 -4.23 -4.07
C PRO A 43 -11.55 -5.30 -4.58
N GLY A 44 -10.92 -6.01 -3.66
CA GLY A 44 -9.91 -7.04 -3.98
C GLY A 44 -8.50 -6.49 -4.26
N VAL A 45 -8.31 -5.17 -4.19
CA VAL A 45 -6.99 -4.53 -4.28
C VAL A 45 -6.60 -3.96 -2.92
N PHE A 46 -5.45 -4.39 -2.42
CA PHE A 46 -4.92 -4.02 -1.11
C PHE A 46 -3.54 -3.37 -1.27
N ALA A 47 -3.19 -2.45 -0.35
CA ALA A 47 -1.89 -1.81 -0.33
C ALA A 47 -1.25 -1.92 1.06
N CYS A 48 0.05 -2.18 1.10
CA CYS A 48 0.83 -2.32 2.32
C CYS A 48 2.26 -1.78 2.14
N GLY A 49 2.93 -1.49 3.26
CA GLY A 49 4.27 -0.91 3.26
C GLY A 49 4.30 0.54 2.80
N ASP A 50 5.50 1.00 2.44
CA ASP A 50 5.80 2.40 2.17
C ASP A 50 4.99 2.99 1.02
N VAL A 51 4.42 2.20 0.11
CA VAL A 51 3.58 2.72 -1.00
C VAL A 51 2.26 3.35 -0.51
N GLN A 52 1.83 3.05 0.72
CA GLN A 52 0.68 3.68 1.39
C GLN A 52 1.07 4.39 2.72
N ASP A 53 2.31 4.21 3.20
CA ASP A 53 2.81 4.85 4.43
C ASP A 53 3.93 5.86 4.13
N PHE A 54 3.58 7.14 4.17
CA PHE A 54 4.56 8.24 4.07
C PHE A 54 5.11 8.69 5.44
N THR A 55 4.61 8.14 6.55
CA THR A 55 4.89 8.60 7.92
C THR A 55 5.99 7.78 8.59
N TYR A 56 5.84 6.46 8.69
CA TYR A 56 6.77 5.64 9.48
C TYR A 56 7.93 5.11 8.64
N ARG A 57 7.66 4.51 7.47
CA ARG A 57 8.69 4.03 6.52
C ARG A 57 9.77 3.18 7.18
N GLN A 58 9.35 2.21 8.00
CA GLN A 58 10.26 1.27 8.66
C GLN A 58 9.97 -0.15 8.18
N ALA A 59 11.00 -0.98 8.11
CA ALA A 59 10.85 -2.38 7.72
C ALA A 59 9.79 -3.11 8.57
N ILE A 60 9.71 -2.81 9.88
CA ILE A 60 8.75 -3.45 10.78
C ILE A 60 7.30 -3.00 10.56
N THR A 61 7.06 -1.71 10.24
CA THR A 61 5.72 -1.23 9.91
C THR A 61 5.26 -1.75 8.56
N ALA A 62 6.18 -1.85 7.59
CA ALA A 62 5.91 -2.48 6.30
C ALA A 62 5.57 -3.97 6.44
N ALA A 63 6.31 -4.72 7.28
CA ALA A 63 5.98 -6.11 7.55
C ALA A 63 4.61 -6.27 8.22
N GLY A 64 4.29 -5.41 9.20
CA GLY A 64 2.99 -5.43 9.88
C GLY A 64 1.82 -5.18 8.93
N THR A 65 1.90 -4.14 8.10
CA THR A 65 0.87 -3.87 7.08
C THR A 65 0.82 -4.94 5.99
N GLY A 66 1.93 -5.59 5.65
CA GLY A 66 1.95 -6.74 4.75
C GLY A 66 1.16 -7.93 5.30
N CYS A 67 1.30 -8.21 6.59
CA CYS A 67 0.48 -9.22 7.28
C CYS A 67 -1.01 -8.86 7.25
N MET A 68 -1.35 -7.59 7.51
CA MET A 68 -2.73 -7.10 7.41
C MET A 68 -3.31 -7.30 6.00
N ALA A 69 -2.54 -6.97 4.95
CA ALA A 69 -2.99 -7.13 3.56
C ALA A 69 -3.22 -8.58 3.17
N ALA A 70 -2.39 -9.50 3.67
CA ALA A 70 -2.58 -10.94 3.46
C ALA A 70 -3.89 -11.42 4.09
N MET A 71 -4.20 -11.01 5.32
CA MET A 71 -5.45 -11.37 6.01
C MET A 71 -6.68 -10.72 5.38
N ASP A 72 -6.58 -9.45 4.95
CA ASP A 72 -7.68 -8.77 4.26
C ASP A 72 -7.96 -9.43 2.89
N CYS A 73 -6.91 -9.84 2.18
CA CYS A 73 -7.02 -10.58 0.92
C CYS A 73 -7.64 -11.97 1.13
N GLU A 74 -7.19 -12.72 2.13
CA GLU A 74 -7.76 -14.03 2.48
C GLU A 74 -9.27 -13.93 2.75
N ARG A 75 -9.69 -13.04 3.65
CA ARG A 75 -11.11 -12.80 3.96
C ARG A 75 -11.92 -12.39 2.73
N PHE A 76 -11.35 -11.56 1.87
CA PHE A 76 -12.01 -11.16 0.62
C PHE A 76 -12.21 -12.36 -0.32
N LEU A 77 -11.22 -13.24 -0.44
CA LEU A 77 -11.33 -14.44 -1.27
C LEU A 77 -12.34 -15.44 -0.68
N GLU A 78 -12.35 -15.64 0.64
CA GLU A 78 -13.33 -16.49 1.32
C GLU A 78 -14.77 -16.00 1.11
N GLY A 79 -14.99 -14.69 1.25
CA GLY A 79 -16.31 -14.08 1.01
C GLY A 79 -16.77 -14.15 -0.46
N ASN A 80 -15.83 -14.35 -1.40
CA ASN A 80 -16.09 -14.44 -2.83
C ASN A 80 -15.96 -15.87 -3.38
N ALA A 81 -15.82 -16.89 -2.54
CA ALA A 81 -15.62 -18.29 -2.95
C ALA A 81 -16.84 -18.93 -3.66
N PHE A 82 -17.97 -18.22 -3.76
CA PHE A 82 -19.12 -18.60 -4.57
C PHE A 82 -19.04 -17.96 -5.95
N ILE A 83 -18.08 -18.39 -6.78
CA ILE A 83 -18.18 -18.18 -8.23
C ILE A 83 -18.87 -19.41 -8.80
N ASP A 84 -20.17 -19.25 -9.11
CA ASP A 84 -20.92 -20.23 -9.88
C ASP A 84 -20.37 -20.25 -11.31
N TRP A 85 -19.67 -21.33 -11.67
CA TRP A 85 -19.15 -21.57 -13.02
C TRP A 85 -20.22 -22.16 -13.97
N SER A 86 -21.48 -22.26 -13.54
CA SER A 86 -22.59 -22.64 -14.41
C SER A 86 -23.15 -21.41 -15.16
N MET A 87 -22.43 -20.99 -16.20
CA MET A 87 -23.02 -20.28 -17.35
C MET A 87 -22.84 -21.09 -18.61
#